data_AF-A0A7V5ZDQ0-F1
#
_entry.id   AF-A0A7V5ZDQ0-F1
#
_cell.length_a   1.000
_cell.length_b   1.000
_cell.length_c   1.000
_cell.angle_alpha   90.00
_cell.angle_beta   90.00
_cell.angle_gamma   90.00
#
_symmetry.space_group_name_H-M   'P 1'
#
loop_
_entity.id
_entity.type
_entity.pdbx_description
1 polymer ?
#
loop_
_entity_poly.entity_id
_entity_poly.type
_entity_poly.pdbx_seq_one_letter_code
_entity_poly.pdbx_strand_id
1 'polypeptide(L)'
;MPEYDISRAFEIIAERKIAEAMEEGKFDNLPGKGQPLEIAPQWLVPAHLRIASTILHNAQILPEWAQTDREIVMAREAIAILRRRVETEYPLRREKPVFAEWYASILQSLLRLMRRVNDLILQYNISSPVSLHVHAPYAIEREVEAFLLAFPPPDTLDIQQVIAGASTSTGAVRVEAQARYESLRRDRGEEEANGA
;
A
#
# COMPACT_ATOMS: atom_id res chain seq x y z
N MET A 1 21.54 5.31 49.15
CA MET A 1 22.42 6.41 48.69
C MET A 1 21.79 7.00 47.45
N PRO A 2 21.70 8.33 47.28
CA PRO A 2 21.09 8.90 46.10
C PRO A 2 21.99 8.65 44.89
N GLU A 3 21.39 8.13 43.82
CA GLU A 3 22.00 7.84 42.53
C GLU A 3 22.52 9.17 41.94
N TYR A 4 23.84 9.30 41.80
CA TYR A 4 24.44 10.50 41.24
C TYR A 4 24.14 10.49 39.74
N ASP A 5 23.28 11.40 39.28
CA ASP A 5 22.92 11.51 37.87
C ASP A 5 24.08 12.12 37.07
N ILE A 6 24.99 11.24 36.66
CA ILE A 6 26.18 11.57 35.85
C ILE A 6 25.75 12.26 34.54
N SER A 7 24.58 11.92 34.00
CA SER A 7 24.05 12.52 32.78
C SER A 7 23.75 14.01 32.98
N ARG A 8 23.09 14.34 34.09
CA ARG A 8 22.83 15.74 34.47
C ARG A 8 24.10 16.53 34.75
N ALA A 9 25.14 15.90 35.31
CA ALA A 9 26.44 16.55 35.48
C ALA A 9 27.10 16.88 34.13
N PHE A 10 27.01 15.98 33.15
CA PHE A 10 27.50 16.23 31.79
C PHE A 10 26.72 17.33 31.06
N GLU A 11 25.40 17.37 31.22
CA GLU A 11 24.55 18.43 30.66
C GLU A 11 24.96 19.81 31.20
N ILE A 12 25.13 19.95 32.52
CA ILE A 12 25.55 21.22 33.13
C ILE A 12 26.92 21.67 32.63
N ILE A 13 27.86 20.74 32.48
CA ILE A 13 29.20 21.04 31.95
C ILE A 13 29.14 21.42 30.47
N ALA A 14 28.30 20.74 29.67
CA ALA A 14 28.10 21.03 28.26
C ALA A 14 27.47 22.42 28.07
N GLU A 15 26.39 22.73 28.79
CA GLU A 15 25.69 24.01 28.73
C GLU A 15 26.64 25.17 29.05
N ARG A 16 27.44 25.02 30.11
CA ARG A 16 28.42 26.02 30.51
C ARG A 16 29.50 26.24 29.46
N LYS A 17 30.02 25.16 28.84
CA LYS A 17 31.01 25.28 27.76
C LYS A 17 30.43 25.91 26.49
N ILE A 18 29.16 25.65 26.18
CA ILE A 18 28.48 26.28 25.04
C ILE A 18 28.32 27.78 25.30
N ALA A 19 27.89 28.18 26.51
CA ALA A 19 27.77 29.59 26.89
C ALA A 19 29.12 30.33 26.86
N GLU A 20 30.17 29.74 27.43
CA GLU A 20 31.53 30.31 27.38
C GLU A 20 32.02 30.47 25.92
N ALA A 21 31.76 29.50 25.04
CA ALA A 21 32.11 29.60 23.62
C ALA A 21 31.26 30.63 22.85
N MET A 22 30.02 30.90 23.28
CA MET A 22 29.19 31.98 22.74
C MET A 22 29.71 33.35 23.15
N GLU A 23 30.09 33.54 24.42
CA GLU A 23 30.68 34.80 24.91
C GLU A 23 32.03 35.11 24.25
N GLU A 24 32.84 34.07 24.01
CA GLU A 24 34.12 34.20 23.30
C GLU A 24 33.95 34.43 21.77
N GLY A 25 32.72 34.47 21.26
CA GLY A 25 32.45 34.68 19.84
C GLY A 25 32.95 33.52 18.95
N LYS A 26 33.18 32.32 19.51
CA LYS A 26 33.68 31.17 18.73
C LYS A 26 32.69 30.69 17.66
N PHE A 27 31.41 31.04 17.80
CA PHE A 27 30.37 30.78 16.80
C PHE A 27 30.21 31.92 15.78
N ASP A 28 30.94 33.04 15.93
CA ASP A 28 30.71 34.22 15.12
C ASP A 28 31.27 34.15 13.71
N ASN A 29 32.24 33.28 13.45
CA ASN A 29 32.89 33.16 12.16
C ASN A 29 32.90 31.70 11.66
N LEU A 30 31.80 30.98 11.88
CA LEU A 30 31.65 29.62 11.37
C LEU A 30 31.65 29.61 9.84
N PRO A 31 32.31 28.61 9.21
CA PRO A 31 32.24 28.42 7.77
C PRO A 31 30.77 28.19 7.37
N GLY A 32 30.26 29.01 6.46
CA GLY A 32 28.86 28.97 6.01
C GLY A 32 27.87 29.80 6.83
N LYS A 33 28.31 30.62 7.81
CA LYS A 33 27.42 31.52 8.57
C LYS A 33 26.67 32.46 7.61
N GLY A 34 25.34 32.41 7.65
CA GLY A 34 24.45 33.23 6.81
C GLY A 34 24.25 32.73 5.38
N GLN A 35 24.91 31.64 4.98
CA GLN A 35 24.65 30.95 3.72
C GLN A 35 23.57 29.88 3.92
N PRO A 36 22.73 29.60 2.91
CA PRO A 36 21.84 28.45 2.95
C PRO A 36 22.64 27.17 3.22
N LEU A 37 22.23 26.38 4.21
CA LEU A 37 22.85 25.09 4.47
C LEU A 37 22.68 24.21 3.21
N GLU A 38 23.78 23.74 2.63
CA GLU A 38 23.75 22.77 1.54
C GLU A 38 23.46 21.38 2.14
N ILE A 39 22.18 21.14 2.44
CA ILE A 39 21.73 19.83 2.90
C ILE A 39 21.76 18.91 1.69
N ALA A 40 22.82 18.13 1.54
CA ALA A 40 22.84 17.07 0.55
C ALA A 40 21.60 16.17 0.81
N PRO A 41 20.78 15.88 -0.22
CA PRO A 41 19.51 15.15 -0.04
C PRO A 41 19.70 13.78 0.62
N GLN A 42 20.92 13.23 0.57
CA GLN A 42 21.32 11.93 1.08
C GLN A 42 21.82 11.95 2.54
N TRP A 43 21.75 13.07 3.27
CA TRP A 43 22.42 13.20 4.59
C TRP A 43 21.95 12.16 5.62
N LEU A 44 20.67 11.77 5.56
CA LEU A 44 20.04 10.71 6.36
C LEU A 44 20.37 9.29 5.89
N VAL A 45 20.99 9.11 4.72
CA VAL A 45 21.33 7.79 4.18
C VAL A 45 22.70 7.35 4.71
N PRO A 46 22.85 6.13 5.26
CA PRO A 46 24.15 5.59 5.66
C PRO A 46 25.18 5.64 4.53
N ALA A 47 26.44 5.96 4.83
CA ALA A 47 27.47 6.23 3.81
C ALA A 47 27.61 5.12 2.75
N HIS A 48 27.49 3.86 3.16
CA HIS A 48 27.58 2.69 2.28
C HIS A 48 26.38 2.54 1.33
N LEU A 49 25.24 3.18 1.60
CA LEU A 49 24.02 3.14 0.78
C LEU A 49 23.83 4.40 -0.08
N ARG A 50 24.62 5.46 0.17
CA ARG A 50 24.48 6.74 -0.54
C ARG A 50 24.66 6.61 -2.04
N ILE A 51 25.61 5.80 -2.51
CA ILE A 51 25.86 5.60 -3.94
C ILE A 51 24.67 4.90 -4.60
N ALA A 52 24.13 3.84 -3.98
CA ALA A 52 22.95 3.13 -4.48
C ALA A 52 21.71 4.05 -4.50
N SER A 53 21.48 4.81 -3.44
CA SER A 53 20.40 5.81 -3.35
C SER A 53 20.53 6.92 -4.39
N THR A 54 21.76 7.41 -4.62
CA THR A 54 22.06 8.43 -5.62
C THR A 54 21.82 7.92 -7.04
N ILE A 55 22.23 6.68 -7.35
CA ILE A 55 22.00 6.07 -8.67
C ILE A 55 20.50 5.87 -8.91
N LEU A 56 19.76 5.34 -7.95
CA LEU A 56 18.30 5.14 -8.06
C LEU A 56 17.55 6.47 -8.23
N HIS A 57 17.92 7.48 -7.43
CA HIS A 57 17.32 8.82 -7.49
C HIS A 57 17.63 9.52 -8.82
N ASN A 58 18.88 9.45 -9.29
CA ASN A 58 19.32 10.11 -10.51
C ASN A 58 18.88 9.40 -11.79
N ALA A 59 18.66 8.08 -11.73
CA ALA A 59 18.23 7.31 -12.89
C ALA A 59 16.71 7.43 -13.18
N GLN A 60 15.94 8.10 -12.31
CA GLN A 60 14.47 8.09 -12.34
C GLN A 60 13.85 6.67 -12.40
N ILE A 61 14.60 5.65 -11.96
CA ILE A 61 14.14 4.26 -12.00
C ILE A 61 13.29 4.03 -10.76
N LEU A 62 11.99 3.92 -10.98
CA LEU A 62 11.05 3.51 -9.94
C LEU A 62 11.41 2.07 -9.52
N PRO A 63 11.58 1.78 -8.22
CA PRO A 63 11.72 0.42 -7.74
C PRO A 63 10.55 -0.46 -8.22
N GLU A 64 10.78 -1.75 -8.42
CA GLU A 64 9.76 -2.67 -8.95
C GLU A 64 8.45 -2.61 -8.14
N TRP A 65 8.54 -2.61 -6.80
CA TRP A 65 7.38 -2.47 -5.92
C TRP A 65 6.62 -1.17 -6.14
N ALA A 66 7.29 -0.06 -6.48
CA ALA A 66 6.64 1.22 -6.74
C ALA A 66 5.90 1.21 -8.09
N GLN A 67 6.43 0.45 -9.05
CA GLN A 67 5.74 0.21 -10.32
C GLN A 67 4.51 -0.67 -10.13
N THR A 68 4.63 -1.76 -9.35
CA THR A 68 3.51 -2.62 -8.97
C THR A 68 2.43 -1.84 -8.22
N ASP A 69 2.80 -0.93 -7.33
CA ASP A 69 1.85 -0.05 -6.61
C ASP A 69 1.02 0.80 -7.58
N ARG A 70 1.68 1.39 -8.58
CA ARG A 70 0.99 2.15 -9.63
C ARG A 70 0.05 1.25 -10.44
N GLU A 71 0.46 0.03 -10.76
CA GLU A 71 -0.41 -0.94 -11.45
C GLU A 71 -1.64 -1.32 -10.62
N ILE A 72 -1.49 -1.48 -9.29
CA ILE A 72 -2.61 -1.72 -8.38
C ILE A 72 -3.62 -0.57 -8.45
N VAL A 73 -3.14 0.68 -8.38
CA VAL A 73 -4.00 1.86 -8.48
C VAL A 73 -4.75 1.90 -9.82
N MET A 74 -4.06 1.69 -10.93
CA MET A 74 -4.67 1.69 -12.26
C MET A 74 -5.70 0.57 -12.44
N ALA A 75 -5.41 -0.63 -11.93
CA ALA A 75 -6.32 -1.77 -12.01
C ALA A 75 -7.56 -1.58 -11.12
N ARG A 76 -7.41 -0.95 -9.94
CA ARG A 76 -8.54 -0.54 -9.09
C ARG A 76 -9.43 0.50 -9.77
N GLU A 77 -8.84 1.47 -10.47
CA GLU A 77 -9.60 2.46 -11.24
C GLU A 77 -10.40 1.80 -12.37
N ALA A 78 -9.84 0.81 -13.06
CA ALA A 78 -10.57 0.05 -14.08
C ALA A 78 -11.82 -0.66 -13.50
N ILE A 79 -11.72 -1.20 -12.27
CA ILE A 79 -12.88 -1.76 -11.55
C ILE A 79 -13.90 -0.67 -11.24
N ALA A 80 -13.47 0.50 -10.76
CA ALA A 80 -14.37 1.61 -10.44
C ALA A 80 -15.13 2.11 -11.68
N ILE A 81 -14.45 2.25 -12.82
CA ILE A 81 -15.05 2.60 -14.11
C ILE A 81 -16.10 1.55 -14.51
N LEU A 82 -15.75 0.26 -14.41
CA LEU A 82 -16.69 -0.82 -14.72
C LEU A 82 -17.93 -0.78 -13.83
N ARG A 83 -17.77 -0.54 -12.52
CA ARG A 83 -18.90 -0.44 -11.58
C ARG A 83 -19.84 0.72 -11.92
N ARG A 84 -19.29 1.91 -12.18
CA ARG A 84 -20.09 3.09 -12.62
C ARG A 84 -20.86 2.80 -13.92
N ARG A 85 -20.21 2.09 -14.85
CA ARG A 85 -20.84 1.67 -16.10
C ARG A 85 -22.00 0.69 -15.84
N VAL A 86 -21.83 -0.26 -14.93
CA VAL A 86 -22.91 -1.20 -14.54
C VAL A 86 -24.09 -0.44 -13.93
N GLU A 87 -23.84 0.46 -12.99
CA GLU A 87 -24.89 1.28 -12.36
C GLU A 87 -25.75 2.02 -13.40
N THR A 88 -25.11 2.53 -14.46
CA THR A 88 -25.78 3.27 -15.53
C THR A 88 -26.50 2.35 -16.52
N GLU A 89 -25.84 1.27 -16.97
CA GLU A 89 -26.35 0.41 -18.05
C GLU A 89 -27.33 -0.67 -17.57
N TYR A 90 -27.19 -1.16 -16.34
CA TYR A 90 -28.02 -2.22 -15.78
C TYR A 90 -29.53 -1.94 -15.89
N PRO A 91 -30.07 -0.80 -15.41
CA PRO A 91 -31.51 -0.54 -15.50
C PRO A 91 -32.01 -0.46 -16.94
N LEU A 92 -31.17 -0.01 -17.88
CA LEU A 92 -31.50 0.12 -19.30
C LEU A 92 -31.50 -1.22 -20.04
N ARG A 93 -30.72 -2.19 -19.55
CA ARG A 93 -30.46 -3.46 -20.22
C ARG A 93 -31.24 -4.63 -19.66
N ARG A 94 -31.69 -4.58 -18.40
CA ARG A 94 -32.35 -5.73 -17.72
C ARG A 94 -33.56 -6.31 -18.45
N GLU A 95 -34.26 -5.49 -19.25
CA GLU A 95 -35.47 -5.88 -19.99
C GLU A 95 -35.16 -6.25 -21.46
N LYS A 96 -33.89 -6.19 -21.88
CA LYS A 96 -33.46 -6.46 -23.25
C LYS A 96 -33.10 -7.94 -23.43
N PRO A 97 -33.27 -8.51 -24.63
CA PRO A 97 -32.96 -9.93 -24.89
C PRO A 97 -31.47 -10.27 -24.72
N VAL A 98 -30.57 -9.28 -24.86
CA VAL A 98 -29.11 -9.45 -24.74
C VAL A 98 -28.63 -9.27 -23.28
N PHE A 99 -29.55 -9.24 -22.30
CA PHE A 99 -29.20 -8.98 -20.90
C PHE A 99 -28.30 -10.06 -20.30
N ALA A 100 -28.60 -11.34 -20.55
CA ALA A 100 -27.83 -12.46 -19.98
C ALA A 100 -26.37 -12.47 -20.46
N GLU A 101 -26.14 -12.27 -21.76
CA GLU A 101 -24.80 -12.18 -22.34
C GLU A 101 -24.02 -10.98 -21.80
N TRP A 102 -24.67 -9.81 -21.75
CA TRP A 102 -24.08 -8.61 -21.17
C TRP A 102 -23.72 -8.83 -19.71
N TYR A 103 -24.62 -9.38 -18.91
CA TYR A 103 -24.41 -9.64 -17.48
C TYR A 103 -23.24 -10.60 -17.26
N ALA A 104 -23.20 -11.71 -18.01
CA ALA A 104 -22.09 -12.65 -17.97
C ALA A 104 -20.77 -11.98 -18.31
N SER A 105 -20.73 -11.13 -19.35
CA SER A 105 -19.52 -10.41 -19.77
C SER A 105 -19.01 -9.44 -18.69
N ILE A 106 -19.92 -8.76 -17.99
CA ILE A 106 -19.62 -7.84 -16.89
C ILE A 106 -19.04 -8.61 -15.71
N LEU A 107 -19.70 -9.68 -15.29
CA LEU A 107 -19.27 -10.49 -14.15
C LEU A 107 -17.89 -11.13 -14.42
N GLN A 108 -17.67 -11.66 -15.63
CA GLN A 108 -16.36 -12.16 -16.07
C GLN A 108 -15.28 -11.08 -16.01
N SER A 109 -15.59 -9.87 -16.49
CA SER A 109 -14.65 -8.75 -16.49
C SER A 109 -14.29 -8.32 -15.07
N LEU A 110 -15.29 -8.24 -14.18
CA LEU A 110 -15.10 -7.89 -12.77
C LEU A 110 -14.23 -8.93 -12.04
N LEU A 111 -14.53 -10.21 -12.21
CA LEU A 111 -13.76 -11.32 -11.64
C LEU A 111 -12.29 -11.28 -12.10
N ARG A 112 -12.07 -11.09 -13.40
CA ARG A 112 -10.72 -11.00 -13.98
C ARG A 112 -9.92 -9.83 -13.39
N LEU A 113 -10.53 -8.66 -13.31
CA LEU A 113 -9.88 -7.47 -12.76
C LEU A 113 -9.55 -7.62 -11.27
N MET A 114 -10.49 -8.12 -10.45
CA MET A 114 -10.24 -8.32 -9.01
C MET A 114 -9.13 -9.34 -8.77
N ARG A 115 -9.06 -10.41 -9.56
CA ARG A 115 -7.96 -11.37 -9.46
C ARG A 115 -6.63 -10.76 -9.83
N ARG A 116 -6.56 -10.02 -10.94
CA ARG A 116 -5.35 -9.30 -11.36
C ARG A 116 -4.87 -8.35 -10.26
N VAL A 117 -5.79 -7.61 -9.63
CA VAL A 117 -5.42 -6.74 -8.50
C VAL A 117 -4.87 -7.56 -7.34
N ASN A 118 -5.49 -8.68 -6.97
CA ASN A 118 -4.98 -9.50 -5.88
C ASN A 118 -3.60 -10.10 -6.19
N ASP A 119 -3.32 -10.47 -7.44
CA ASP A 119 -2.01 -10.97 -7.85
C ASP A 119 -0.95 -9.86 -7.76
N LEU A 120 -1.29 -8.64 -8.17
CA LEU A 120 -0.42 -7.47 -8.02
C LEU A 120 -0.18 -7.12 -6.55
N ILE A 121 -1.22 -7.19 -5.72
CA ILE A 121 -1.12 -6.97 -4.28
C ILE A 121 -0.20 -8.00 -3.64
N LEU A 122 -0.28 -9.27 -4.05
CA LEU A 122 0.62 -10.30 -3.57
C LEU A 122 2.07 -9.99 -3.95
N GLN A 123 2.32 -9.63 -5.21
CA GLN A 123 3.64 -9.23 -5.68
C GLN A 123 4.18 -8.04 -4.90
N TYR A 124 3.36 -7.00 -4.70
CA TYR A 124 3.72 -5.82 -3.91
C TYR A 124 4.04 -6.18 -2.46
N ASN A 125 3.15 -6.91 -1.78
CA ASN A 125 3.30 -7.24 -0.37
C ASN A 125 4.52 -8.13 -0.09
N ILE A 126 5.00 -8.90 -1.08
CA ILE A 126 6.22 -9.72 -0.96
C ILE A 126 7.49 -8.91 -1.28
N SER A 127 7.42 -7.97 -2.22
CA SER A 127 8.60 -7.25 -2.74
C SER A 127 8.85 -5.90 -2.06
N SER A 128 7.85 -5.35 -1.36
CA SER A 128 7.97 -4.06 -0.70
C SER A 128 8.78 -4.18 0.61
N PRO A 129 9.56 -3.14 0.97
CA PRO A 129 10.18 -3.05 2.29
C PRO A 129 9.14 -3.16 3.41
N VAL A 130 9.52 -3.79 4.53
CA VAL A 130 8.64 -4.04 5.70
C VAL A 130 8.07 -2.75 6.31
N SER A 131 8.70 -1.60 6.07
CA SER A 131 8.26 -0.29 6.55
C SER A 131 7.10 0.32 5.75
N LEU A 132 6.72 -0.24 4.60
CA LEU A 132 5.64 0.28 3.76
C LEU A 132 4.28 -0.35 4.11
N HIS A 133 3.21 0.39 3.80
CA HIS A 133 1.84 -0.05 4.04
C HIS A 133 1.48 -1.22 3.10
N VAL A 134 0.88 -2.27 3.66
CA VAL A 134 0.42 -3.44 2.90
C VAL A 134 -0.94 -3.19 2.26
N HIS A 135 -1.15 -3.66 1.03
CA HIS A 135 -2.47 -3.60 0.40
C HIS A 135 -3.34 -4.78 0.84
N ALA A 136 -4.61 -4.50 1.12
CA ALA A 136 -5.61 -5.54 1.37
C ALA A 136 -6.15 -6.10 0.03
N PRO A 137 -6.14 -7.44 -0.17
CA PRO A 137 -6.72 -8.06 -1.35
C PRO A 137 -8.26 -7.98 -1.33
N TYR A 138 -8.88 -8.05 -2.51
CA TYR A 138 -10.32 -8.22 -2.63
C TYR A 138 -10.75 -9.61 -2.16
N ALA A 139 -11.74 -9.65 -1.26
CA ALA A 139 -12.47 -10.88 -0.93
C ALA A 139 -13.47 -11.16 -2.06
N ILE A 140 -13.03 -11.90 -3.08
CA ILE A 140 -13.77 -12.05 -4.36
C ILE A 140 -15.16 -12.63 -4.14
N GLU A 141 -15.28 -13.64 -3.31
CA GLU A 141 -16.53 -14.32 -3.01
C GLU A 141 -17.55 -13.32 -2.45
N ARG A 142 -17.14 -12.55 -1.43
CA ARG A 142 -17.96 -11.51 -0.81
C ARG A 142 -18.31 -10.37 -1.77
N GLU A 143 -17.37 -9.95 -2.61
CA GLU A 143 -17.60 -8.90 -3.62
C GLU A 143 -18.60 -9.36 -4.68
N VAL A 144 -18.53 -10.63 -5.10
CA VAL A 144 -19.49 -11.24 -6.03
C VAL A 144 -20.85 -11.34 -5.38
N GLU A 145 -20.95 -11.84 -4.16
CA GLU A 145 -22.22 -11.90 -3.43
C GLU A 145 -22.88 -10.52 -3.32
N ALA A 146 -22.12 -9.50 -2.92
CA ALA A 146 -22.60 -8.13 -2.87
C ALA A 146 -23.06 -7.62 -4.25
N PHE A 147 -22.34 -7.96 -5.31
CA PHE A 147 -22.71 -7.60 -6.68
C PHE A 147 -24.01 -8.26 -7.13
N LEU A 148 -24.17 -9.56 -6.90
CA LEU A 148 -25.39 -10.31 -7.26
C LEU A 148 -26.61 -9.79 -6.49
N LEU A 149 -26.43 -9.41 -5.22
CA LEU A 149 -27.49 -8.80 -4.41
C LEU A 149 -27.89 -7.41 -4.93
N ALA A 150 -26.92 -6.58 -5.30
CA ALA A 150 -27.18 -5.24 -5.82
C ALA A 150 -27.76 -5.25 -7.24
N PHE A 151 -27.33 -6.21 -8.07
CA PHE A 151 -27.71 -6.35 -9.48
C PHE A 151 -28.15 -7.78 -9.76
N PRO A 152 -29.43 -8.14 -9.52
CA PRO A 152 -29.92 -9.49 -9.74
C PRO A 152 -29.69 -10.01 -11.18
N PRO A 153 -29.19 -11.24 -11.35
CA PRO A 153 -29.02 -11.84 -12.67
C PRO A 153 -30.36 -12.27 -13.29
N PRO A 154 -30.41 -12.52 -14.61
CA PRO A 154 -31.57 -13.17 -15.22
C PRO A 154 -31.63 -14.65 -14.85
N ASP A 155 -32.84 -15.18 -14.65
CA ASP A 155 -33.09 -16.59 -14.25
C ASP A 155 -32.51 -17.62 -15.23
N THR A 156 -32.30 -17.23 -16.48
CA THR A 156 -31.76 -18.09 -17.54
C THR A 156 -30.24 -18.27 -17.46
N LEU A 157 -29.54 -17.50 -16.61
CA LEU A 157 -28.07 -17.49 -16.56
C LEU A 157 -27.55 -18.34 -15.40
N ASP A 158 -26.71 -19.34 -15.72
CA ASP A 158 -25.97 -20.10 -14.71
C ASP A 158 -24.76 -19.31 -14.21
N ILE A 159 -24.90 -18.73 -13.02
CA ILE A 159 -23.85 -17.93 -12.38
C ILE A 159 -22.64 -18.77 -11.98
N GLN A 160 -22.82 -20.03 -11.59
CA GLN A 160 -21.70 -20.89 -11.20
C GLN A 160 -20.82 -21.21 -12.40
N GLN A 161 -21.44 -21.45 -13.56
CA GLN A 161 -20.70 -21.65 -14.81
C GLN A 161 -19.92 -20.38 -15.20
N VAL A 162 -20.50 -19.19 -15.02
CA VAL A 162 -19.81 -17.91 -15.28
C VAL A 162 -18.62 -17.74 -14.32
N ILE A 163 -18.80 -17.96 -13.02
CA ILE A 163 -17.70 -17.85 -12.05
C ILE A 163 -16.59 -18.86 -12.34
N ALA A 164 -16.94 -20.11 -12.66
CA ALA A 164 -15.99 -21.17 -13.01
C ALA A 164 -15.20 -20.86 -14.29
N GLY A 165 -15.85 -20.29 -15.31
CA GLY A 165 -15.20 -19.88 -16.56
C GLY A 165 -14.12 -18.81 -16.37
N ALA A 166 -14.17 -18.05 -15.27
CA ALA A 166 -13.11 -17.11 -14.92
C ALA A 166 -11.88 -17.82 -14.30
N SER A 167 -12.03 -18.99 -13.68
CA SER A 167 -11.05 -19.72 -12.81
C SER A 167 -9.80 -20.27 -13.48
N THR A 168 -9.68 -20.19 -14.80
CA THR A 168 -8.59 -20.82 -15.56
C THR A 168 -7.23 -20.11 -15.48
N SER A 169 -7.07 -19.06 -14.65
CA SER A 169 -5.74 -18.53 -14.31
C SER A 169 -5.56 -18.36 -12.78
N THR A 170 -4.71 -19.21 -12.20
CA THR A 170 -3.92 -18.92 -10.97
C THR A 170 -4.64 -19.03 -9.61
N GLY A 171 -5.47 -20.06 -9.40
CA GLY A 171 -6.29 -20.20 -8.17
C GLY A 171 -5.68 -20.92 -6.95
N ALA A 172 -4.65 -21.77 -7.09
CA ALA A 172 -4.36 -22.77 -6.05
C ALA A 172 -3.57 -22.28 -4.81
N VAL A 173 -2.95 -21.09 -4.85
CA VAL A 173 -2.07 -20.62 -3.75
C VAL A 173 -2.80 -19.63 -2.79
N ARG A 174 -4.04 -19.23 -3.11
CA ARG A 174 -4.68 -18.02 -2.58
C ARG A 174 -5.41 -18.17 -1.24
N VAL A 175 -5.87 -19.37 -0.89
CA VAL A 175 -6.73 -19.57 0.31
C VAL A 175 -5.91 -19.55 1.61
N GLU A 176 -4.65 -20.01 1.58
CA GLU A 176 -3.79 -20.03 2.78
C GLU A 176 -3.20 -18.66 3.15
N ALA A 177 -2.98 -17.79 2.17
CA ALA A 177 -2.45 -16.44 2.41
C ALA A 177 -3.49 -15.52 3.08
N GLN A 178 -4.76 -15.65 2.69
CA GLN A 178 -5.88 -14.87 3.25
C GLN A 178 -6.07 -15.18 4.75
N ALA A 179 -6.08 -16.46 5.12
CA ALA A 179 -6.23 -16.90 6.51
C ALA A 179 -5.05 -16.42 7.40
N ARG A 180 -3.82 -16.46 6.86
CA ARG A 180 -2.62 -15.95 7.57
C ARG A 180 -2.61 -14.43 7.72
N TYR A 181 -3.17 -13.69 6.76
CA TYR A 181 -3.25 -12.23 6.85
C TYR A 181 -4.29 -11.78 7.89
N GLU A 182 -5.44 -12.45 7.95
CA GLU A 182 -6.48 -12.15 8.95
C GLU A 182 -6.04 -12.48 10.37
N SER A 183 -5.22 -13.53 10.57
CA SER A 183 -4.62 -13.82 11.87
C SER A 183 -3.60 -12.76 12.27
N LEU A 184 -2.70 -12.35 11.36
CA LEU A 184 -1.70 -11.31 11.64
C LEU A 184 -2.31 -9.92 11.90
N ARG A 185 -3.48 -9.62 11.32
CA ARG A 185 -4.21 -8.38 11.60
C ARG A 185 -4.89 -8.41 12.98
N ARG A 186 -5.37 -9.56 13.44
CA ARG A 186 -5.92 -9.72 14.79
C ARG A 186 -4.83 -9.53 15.85
N ASP A 187 -3.69 -10.19 15.68
CA ASP A 187 -2.60 -10.11 16.65
C ASP A 187 -2.07 -8.69 16.83
N ARG A 188 -1.97 -7.91 15.74
CA ARG A 188 -1.53 -6.51 15.79
C ARG A 188 -2.54 -5.54 16.42
N GLY A 189 -3.84 -5.87 16.37
CA GLY A 189 -4.88 -5.09 17.03
C GLY A 189 -5.01 -5.38 18.53
N GLU A 190 -4.57 -6.57 18.98
CA GLU A 190 -4.54 -6.95 20.39
C GLU A 190 -3.32 -6.39 21.13
N GLU A 191 -2.17 -6.23 20.45
CA GLU A 191 -0.99 -5.55 21.02
C GLU A 191 -1.21 -4.04 21.27
N GLU A 192 -2.00 -3.37 20.43
CA GLU A 192 -2.35 -1.95 20.63
C GLU A 192 -3.42 -1.73 21.74
N ALA A 193 -4.21 -2.76 22.07
CA ALA A 193 -5.25 -2.68 23.10
C ALA A 193 -4.77 -3.03 24.52
N ASN A 194 -3.68 -3.80 24.65
CA ASN A 194 -3.11 -4.20 25.94
C ASN A 194 -1.91 -3.32 26.40
N GLY A 195 -1.58 -2.28 25.64
CA GLY A 195 -0.47 -1.36 25.92
C GLY A 195 -0.85 0.03 26.45
N ALA A 196 -2.10 0.24 26.87
CA ALA A 196 -2.61 1.52 27.39
C ALA A 196 -3.07 1.42 28.85
#